data_AF-A0A4Q7FWV2-F1
#
_entry.id   AF-A0A4Q7FWV2-F1
#
_cell.length_a   1.000
_cell.length_b   1.000
_cell.length_c   1.000
_cell.angle_alpha   90.00
_cell.angle_beta   90.00
_cell.angle_gamma   90.00
#
_symmetry.space_group_name_H-M   'P 1'
#
loop_
_entity.id
_entity.type
_entity.pdbx_description
1 polymer ?
#
loop_
_entity_poly.entity_id
_entity_poly.type
_entity_poly.pdbx_seq_one_letter_code
_entity_poly.pdbx_strand_id
1 'polypeptide(L)'
;MLKRFFLTLALALGIASPAMSAGTISFSLSQQFDSLGKPLSECKLYFYQAGTVATPQNAYQDTNLTIPQPNPMTCDSAGRLGQFFLADGQIKVRLTNAAGVDQVVADNILVIGPSSGGGGGGSVDPTTVLSTGDMKVVYGTGTLAGFVRANGRTIGSATSGATERANADTQALFVYLCANDPNLVMTPARSGNCANDFAANKVIATPDLRGRVIAGLDDMGNTAAGRLSSPGFGAAATTLGQVNSGNNGQTVTLTPSLIPTITSVVSVTGSISGTTSSVFQAGGAPLASGPGTGVVNAPASVSGTFAGGGSATSNNTGGSSTTIPNVQPTMVMSIFIKL
;
A
#
# COMPACT_ATOMS: atom_id res chain seq x y z
N MET A 1 -23.68 -3.79 -73.10
CA MET A 1 -22.84 -5.01 -72.95
C MET A 1 -22.21 -4.94 -71.55
N LEU A 2 -22.83 -5.43 -70.47
CA LEU A 2 -22.77 -6.82 -69.94
C LEU A 2 -21.30 -7.28 -69.80
N LYS A 3 -20.63 -7.39 -68.63
CA LYS A 3 -20.81 -8.33 -67.48
C LYS A 3 -19.74 -7.98 -66.39
N ARG A 4 -20.09 -7.74 -65.10
CA ARG A 4 -19.96 -8.63 -63.89
C ARG A 4 -18.51 -9.11 -63.57
N PHE A 5 -17.88 -8.83 -62.42
CA PHE A 5 -18.06 -9.51 -61.09
C PHE A 5 -17.24 -8.76 -60.00
N PHE A 6 -17.85 -8.18 -58.94
CA PHE A 6 -17.93 -8.65 -57.53
C PHE A 6 -16.64 -9.13 -56.84
N LEU A 7 -16.12 -8.33 -55.88
CA LEU A 7 -15.73 -8.81 -54.55
C LEU A 7 -15.88 -7.68 -53.51
N THR A 8 -16.99 -7.73 -52.80
CA THR A 8 -17.37 -6.91 -51.65
C THR A 8 -16.69 -7.47 -50.39
N LEU A 9 -15.74 -6.74 -49.80
CA LEU A 9 -15.32 -6.99 -48.42
C LEU A 9 -16.12 -6.05 -47.51
N ALA A 10 -17.20 -6.59 -46.95
CA ALA A 10 -17.99 -5.97 -45.91
C ALA A 10 -17.11 -5.80 -44.66
N LEU A 11 -16.65 -4.58 -44.42
CA LEU A 11 -16.10 -4.18 -43.12
C LEU A 11 -17.28 -4.14 -42.15
N ALA A 12 -17.47 -5.23 -41.42
CA ALA A 12 -18.40 -5.31 -40.31
C ALA A 12 -17.98 -4.27 -39.26
N LEU A 13 -18.71 -3.15 -39.23
CA LEU A 13 -18.79 -2.26 -38.08
C LEU A 13 -19.26 -3.11 -36.90
N GLY A 14 -18.32 -3.54 -36.06
CA GLY A 14 -18.59 -4.00 -34.70
C GLY A 14 -19.06 -2.81 -33.88
N ILE A 15 -20.32 -2.43 -34.03
CA ILE A 15 -21.03 -1.65 -33.03
C ILE A 15 -20.97 -2.49 -31.76
N ALA A 16 -20.19 -2.02 -30.78
CA ALA A 16 -20.27 -2.52 -29.42
C ALA A 16 -21.76 -2.46 -29.02
N SER A 17 -22.39 -3.63 -28.93
CA SER A 17 -23.70 -3.71 -28.32
C SER A 17 -23.53 -3.18 -26.89
N PRO A 18 -24.38 -2.26 -26.40
CA PRO A 18 -24.34 -1.88 -25.01
C PRO A 18 -24.38 -3.18 -24.19
N ALA A 19 -23.52 -3.30 -23.19
CA ALA A 19 -23.59 -4.40 -22.23
C ALA A 19 -24.99 -4.32 -21.59
N MET A 20 -25.93 -5.11 -22.08
CA MET A 20 -27.31 -5.04 -21.63
C MET A 20 -27.37 -5.75 -20.28
N SER A 21 -27.51 -4.97 -19.21
CA SER A 21 -27.81 -5.49 -17.89
C SER A 21 -29.29 -5.86 -17.82
N ALA A 22 -29.61 -6.99 -17.18
CA ALA A 22 -30.98 -7.37 -16.91
C ALA A 22 -31.47 -6.74 -15.61
N GLY A 23 -32.58 -6.02 -15.68
CA GLY A 23 -33.32 -5.57 -14.51
C GLY A 23 -34.80 -5.88 -14.60
N THR A 24 -35.53 -5.43 -13.59
CA THR A 24 -36.97 -5.66 -13.43
C THR A 24 -37.66 -4.36 -13.03
N ILE A 25 -38.98 -4.37 -13.08
CA ILE A 25 -39.84 -3.30 -12.60
C ILE A 25 -40.87 -3.92 -11.65
N SER A 26 -41.59 -3.10 -10.89
CA SER A 26 -42.57 -3.55 -9.87
C SER A 26 -43.72 -4.42 -10.40
N PHE A 27 -43.84 -4.58 -11.72
CA PHE A 27 -44.79 -5.50 -12.37
C PHE A 27 -44.29 -6.95 -12.46
N SER A 28 -42.98 -7.20 -12.32
CA SER A 28 -42.42 -8.55 -12.36
C SER A 28 -42.75 -9.30 -11.08
N LEU A 29 -43.24 -10.54 -11.19
CA LEU A 29 -43.68 -11.37 -10.05
C LEU A 29 -44.74 -10.73 -9.15
N SER A 30 -45.54 -9.80 -9.67
CA SER A 30 -46.60 -9.14 -8.88
C SER A 30 -48.01 -9.47 -9.37
N GLN A 31 -48.94 -9.42 -8.43
CA GLN A 31 -50.37 -9.56 -8.69
C GLN A 31 -50.97 -8.18 -8.98
N GLN A 32 -51.80 -8.10 -10.02
CA GLN A 32 -52.45 -6.88 -10.45
C GLN A 32 -53.91 -6.85 -9.99
N PHE A 33 -54.36 -5.68 -9.55
CA PHE A 33 -55.72 -5.46 -9.06
C PHE A 33 -56.37 -4.30 -9.82
N ASP A 34 -57.69 -4.34 -9.94
CA ASP A 34 -58.48 -3.22 -10.45
C ASP A 34 -58.69 -2.16 -9.35
N SER A 35 -59.36 -1.06 -9.70
CA SER A 35 -59.68 0.03 -8.76
C SER A 35 -60.58 -0.38 -7.60
N LEU A 36 -61.22 -1.55 -7.66
CA LEU A 36 -62.07 -2.12 -6.63
C LEU A 36 -61.36 -3.25 -5.84
N GLY A 37 -60.08 -3.49 -6.10
CA GLY A 37 -59.26 -4.49 -5.42
C GLY A 37 -59.50 -5.93 -5.91
N LYS A 38 -60.21 -6.14 -7.02
CA LYS A 38 -60.38 -7.46 -7.63
C LYS A 38 -59.17 -7.79 -8.50
N PRO A 39 -58.66 -9.03 -8.47
CA PRO A 39 -57.56 -9.42 -9.36
C PRO A 39 -57.91 -9.22 -10.85
N LEU A 40 -56.99 -8.61 -11.58
CA LEU A 40 -57.10 -8.37 -13.02
C LEU A 40 -56.81 -9.65 -13.81
N SER A 41 -57.74 -10.59 -13.79
CA SER A 41 -57.65 -11.83 -14.57
C SER A 41 -57.41 -11.53 -16.05
N GLU A 42 -56.45 -12.24 -16.65
CA GLU A 42 -56.11 -12.13 -18.08
C GLU A 42 -55.74 -10.70 -18.55
N CYS A 43 -55.20 -9.86 -17.64
CA CYS A 43 -54.64 -8.58 -18.04
C CYS A 43 -53.52 -8.72 -19.08
N LYS A 44 -53.28 -7.65 -19.84
CA LYS A 44 -52.21 -7.58 -20.83
C LYS A 44 -51.24 -6.48 -20.46
N LEU A 45 -49.97 -6.83 -20.32
CA LEU A 45 -48.88 -5.89 -20.08
C LEU A 45 -48.10 -5.69 -21.39
N TYR A 46 -48.08 -4.45 -21.86
CA TYR A 46 -47.35 -4.02 -23.04
C TYR A 46 -46.06 -3.29 -22.64
N PHE A 47 -44.99 -3.54 -23.39
CA PHE A 47 -43.69 -2.89 -23.23
C PHE A 47 -43.37 -2.01 -24.44
N TYR A 48 -42.99 -0.76 -24.19
CA TYR A 48 -42.58 0.19 -25.22
C TYR A 48 -41.28 0.88 -24.83
N GLN A 49 -40.56 1.38 -25.83
CA GLN A 49 -39.46 2.30 -25.59
C GLN A 49 -39.97 3.58 -24.91
N ALA A 50 -39.21 4.14 -23.97
CA ALA A 50 -39.57 5.38 -23.29
C ALA A 50 -39.87 6.52 -24.27
N GLY A 51 -40.88 7.33 -23.96
CA GLY A 51 -41.32 8.45 -24.79
C GLY A 51 -42.07 8.05 -26.07
N THR A 52 -42.24 6.75 -26.36
CA THR A 52 -43.01 6.27 -27.52
C THR A 52 -44.40 5.75 -27.10
N VAL A 53 -45.28 5.49 -28.06
CA VAL A 53 -46.62 4.90 -27.81
C VAL A 53 -46.86 3.61 -28.58
N ALA A 54 -45.96 3.25 -29.50
CA ALA A 54 -46.12 2.12 -30.39
C ALA A 54 -44.81 1.38 -30.70
N THR A 55 -43.65 1.89 -30.27
CA THR A 55 -42.36 1.23 -30.53
C THR A 55 -42.13 0.15 -29.49
N PRO A 56 -42.22 -1.15 -29.83
CA PRO A 56 -42.14 -2.21 -28.83
C PRO A 56 -40.74 -2.28 -28.21
N GLN A 57 -40.69 -2.66 -26.94
CA GLN A 57 -39.46 -3.05 -26.26
C GLN A 57 -39.51 -4.53 -25.88
N ASN A 58 -38.38 -5.22 -26.02
CA ASN A 58 -38.28 -6.63 -25.64
C ASN A 58 -38.17 -6.77 -24.12
N ALA A 59 -38.96 -7.70 -23.58
CA ALA A 59 -38.76 -8.31 -22.28
C ALA A 59 -38.25 -9.75 -22.47
N TYR A 60 -37.68 -10.37 -21.43
CA TYR A 60 -37.00 -11.65 -21.51
C TYR A 60 -37.37 -12.57 -20.34
N GLN A 61 -37.24 -13.88 -20.54
CA GLN A 61 -37.49 -14.91 -19.53
C GLN A 61 -36.28 -15.17 -18.63
N ASP A 62 -35.09 -14.74 -19.06
CA ASP A 62 -33.82 -14.97 -18.38
C ASP A 62 -33.01 -13.67 -18.18
N THR A 63 -32.12 -13.68 -17.20
CA THR A 63 -31.22 -12.55 -16.88
C THR A 63 -30.12 -12.32 -17.92
N ASN A 64 -29.88 -13.26 -18.84
CA ASN A 64 -28.92 -13.06 -19.92
C ASN A 64 -29.56 -12.39 -21.15
N LEU A 65 -30.86 -12.08 -21.08
CA LEU A 65 -31.62 -11.41 -22.13
C LEU A 65 -31.59 -12.20 -23.45
N THR A 66 -31.72 -13.53 -23.36
CA THR A 66 -31.58 -14.43 -24.51
C THR A 66 -32.92 -14.97 -25.03
N ILE A 67 -33.88 -15.18 -24.14
CA ILE A 67 -35.19 -15.76 -24.47
C ILE A 67 -36.25 -14.66 -24.37
N PRO A 68 -36.73 -14.12 -25.50
CA PRO A 68 -37.70 -13.02 -25.47
C PRO A 68 -39.08 -13.48 -24.98
N GLN A 69 -39.74 -12.61 -24.21
CA GLN A 69 -41.15 -12.75 -23.84
C GLN A 69 -42.06 -12.19 -24.94
N PRO A 70 -43.29 -12.73 -25.09
CA PRO A 70 -44.31 -12.12 -25.92
C PRO A 70 -44.65 -10.70 -25.46
N ASN A 71 -44.95 -9.80 -26.41
CA ASN A 71 -45.46 -8.46 -26.14
C ASN A 71 -46.80 -8.30 -26.88
N PRO A 72 -47.95 -8.30 -26.17
CA PRO A 72 -48.10 -8.22 -24.72
C PRO A 72 -47.84 -9.54 -23.97
N MET A 73 -47.47 -9.43 -22.70
CA MET A 73 -47.55 -10.55 -21.75
C MET A 73 -48.93 -10.61 -21.11
N THR A 74 -49.46 -11.82 -20.95
CA THR A 74 -50.79 -12.05 -20.38
C THR A 74 -50.68 -12.51 -18.94
N CYS A 75 -51.52 -11.95 -18.06
CA CYS A 75 -51.66 -12.36 -16.67
C CYS A 75 -52.42 -13.69 -16.56
N ASP A 76 -52.19 -14.44 -15.49
CA ASP A 76 -53.00 -15.63 -15.21
C ASP A 76 -54.43 -15.28 -14.71
N SER A 77 -55.23 -16.31 -14.38
CA SER A 77 -56.59 -16.13 -13.87
C SER A 77 -56.67 -15.44 -12.50
N ALA A 78 -55.54 -15.38 -11.78
CA ALA A 78 -55.39 -14.65 -10.54
C ALA A 78 -54.78 -13.25 -10.77
N GLY A 79 -54.62 -12.80 -12.01
CA GLY A 79 -54.04 -11.50 -12.34
C GLY A 79 -52.55 -11.39 -12.02
N ARG A 80 -51.83 -12.52 -11.93
CA ARG A 80 -50.39 -12.53 -11.68
C ARG A 80 -49.61 -12.44 -12.98
N LEU A 81 -48.57 -11.63 -12.96
CA LEU A 81 -47.55 -11.62 -13.98
C LEU A 81 -46.40 -12.53 -13.57
N GLY A 82 -45.94 -13.36 -14.52
CA GLY A 82 -44.74 -14.16 -14.32
C GLY A 82 -43.48 -13.30 -14.14
N GLN A 83 -42.36 -13.94 -13.84
CA GLN A 83 -41.08 -13.25 -13.84
C GLN A 83 -40.70 -12.86 -15.27
N PHE A 84 -40.20 -11.63 -15.41
CA PHE A 84 -39.60 -11.14 -16.64
C PHE A 84 -38.45 -10.20 -16.33
N PHE A 85 -37.55 -10.08 -17.29
CA PHE A 85 -36.35 -9.26 -17.26
C PHE A 85 -36.35 -8.29 -18.43
N LEU A 86 -35.76 -7.12 -18.23
CA LEU A 86 -35.67 -6.04 -19.20
C LEU A 86 -34.22 -5.59 -19.29
N ALA A 87 -33.83 -5.07 -20.45
CA ALA A 87 -32.57 -4.36 -20.56
C ALA A 87 -32.57 -3.10 -19.70
N ASP A 88 -31.40 -2.73 -19.16
CA ASP A 88 -31.19 -1.50 -18.42
C ASP A 88 -31.58 -0.25 -19.25
N GLY A 89 -32.12 0.74 -18.55
CA GLY A 89 -32.62 1.97 -19.14
C GLY A 89 -34.04 2.34 -18.69
N GLN A 90 -34.62 3.31 -19.39
CA GLN A 90 -35.99 3.77 -19.14
C GLN A 90 -36.94 3.18 -20.17
N ILE A 91 -38.13 2.80 -19.71
CA ILE A 91 -39.16 2.20 -20.54
C ILE A 91 -40.53 2.79 -20.27
N LYS A 92 -41.47 2.47 -21.15
CA LYS A 92 -42.89 2.70 -20.94
C LYS A 92 -43.63 1.39 -20.85
N VAL A 93 -44.57 1.30 -19.92
CA VAL A 93 -45.47 0.16 -19.80
C VAL A 93 -46.92 0.59 -19.84
N ARG A 94 -47.75 -0.28 -20.39
CA ARG A 94 -49.21 -0.13 -20.41
C ARG A 94 -49.83 -1.44 -19.97
N LEU A 95 -50.53 -1.42 -18.84
CA LEU A 95 -51.32 -2.54 -18.35
C LEU A 95 -52.78 -2.32 -18.72
N THR A 96 -53.39 -3.26 -19.42
CA THR A 96 -54.82 -3.25 -19.74
C THR A 96 -55.53 -4.41 -19.06
N ASN A 97 -56.83 -4.25 -18.77
CA ASN A 97 -57.68 -5.38 -18.42
C ASN A 97 -57.95 -6.27 -19.65
N ALA A 98 -58.65 -7.40 -19.45
CA ALA A 98 -59.01 -8.33 -20.53
C ALA A 98 -59.81 -7.68 -21.67
N ALA A 99 -60.58 -6.62 -21.37
CA ALA A 99 -61.35 -5.84 -22.34
C ALA A 99 -60.53 -4.75 -23.06
N GLY A 100 -59.23 -4.62 -22.77
CA GLY A 100 -58.34 -3.64 -23.40
C GLY A 100 -58.42 -2.21 -22.83
N VAL A 101 -59.07 -2.04 -21.67
CA VAL A 101 -59.13 -0.75 -20.95
C VAL A 101 -57.87 -0.57 -20.10
N ASP A 102 -57.28 0.61 -20.18
CA ASP A 102 -56.06 0.97 -19.46
C ASP A 102 -56.29 1.00 -17.96
N GLN A 103 -55.42 0.32 -17.23
CA GLN A 103 -55.37 0.32 -15.76
C GLN A 103 -54.18 1.15 -15.29
N VAL A 104 -53.03 0.95 -15.93
CA VAL A 104 -51.81 1.73 -15.66
C VAL A 104 -51.14 2.06 -16.98
N VAL A 105 -50.80 3.34 -17.17
CA VAL A 105 -49.91 3.80 -18.22
C VAL A 105 -48.84 4.63 -17.55
N ALA A 106 -47.60 4.17 -17.64
CA ALA A 106 -46.47 4.84 -17.00
C ALA A 106 -45.28 4.86 -17.95
N ASP A 107 -44.70 6.05 -18.10
CA ASP A 107 -43.59 6.35 -19.00
C ASP A 107 -42.35 6.71 -18.19
N ASN A 108 -41.18 6.63 -18.82
CA ASN A 108 -39.88 6.88 -18.19
C ASN A 108 -39.63 6.08 -16.90
N ILE A 109 -40.18 4.86 -16.82
CA ILE A 109 -39.91 3.95 -15.69
C ILE A 109 -38.47 3.46 -15.82
N LEU A 110 -37.68 3.68 -14.78
CA LEU A 110 -36.34 3.11 -14.69
C LEU A 110 -36.43 1.60 -14.44
N VAL A 111 -35.77 0.82 -15.28
CA VAL A 111 -35.55 -0.61 -15.05
C VAL A 111 -34.53 -0.75 -13.92
N ILE A 112 -34.91 -1.42 -12.83
CA ILE A 112 -34.06 -1.61 -11.66
C ILE A 112 -33.54 -3.04 -11.68
N GLY A 113 -32.24 -3.19 -11.90
CA GLY A 113 -31.55 -4.47 -11.92
C GLY A 113 -30.13 -4.36 -11.42
N PRO A 114 -29.42 -5.49 -11.28
CA PRO A 114 -27.96 -5.47 -11.25
C PRO A 114 -27.48 -4.84 -12.55
N SER A 115 -27.32 -3.50 -12.53
CA SER A 115 -26.48 -2.77 -13.47
C SER A 115 -25.20 -3.58 -13.63
N SER A 116 -24.53 -3.50 -14.78
CA SER A 116 -23.35 -4.30 -15.13
C SER A 116 -22.20 -4.32 -14.09
N GLY A 117 -22.32 -3.61 -12.97
CA GLY A 117 -21.78 -4.02 -11.67
C GLY A 117 -22.40 -5.31 -11.10
N GLY A 118 -21.95 -6.45 -11.64
CA GLY A 118 -21.91 -7.78 -10.99
C GLY A 118 -22.89 -8.06 -9.85
N GLY A 119 -24.07 -8.61 -10.19
CA GLY A 119 -24.95 -9.29 -9.24
C GLY A 119 -24.40 -10.66 -8.81
N GLY A 120 -23.32 -10.69 -8.04
CA GLY A 120 -22.95 -11.79 -7.15
C GLY A 120 -22.94 -11.21 -5.75
N GLY A 121 -23.83 -11.71 -4.87
CA GLY A 121 -24.22 -11.10 -3.60
C GLY A 121 -23.15 -10.23 -2.97
N GLY A 122 -23.37 -8.91 -2.98
CA GLY A 122 -22.48 -7.88 -2.45
C GLY A 122 -21.09 -8.36 -2.04
N SER A 123 -20.26 -8.77 -3.01
CA SER A 123 -18.90 -8.29 -2.94
C SER A 123 -19.10 -6.80 -2.95
N VAL A 124 -18.90 -6.16 -1.80
CA VAL A 124 -18.45 -4.78 -1.75
C VAL A 124 -17.61 -4.55 -3.01
N ASP A 125 -17.96 -3.56 -3.83
CA ASP A 125 -17.05 -3.12 -4.88
C ASP A 125 -15.68 -3.09 -4.21
N PRO A 126 -14.65 -3.78 -4.72
CA PRO A 126 -13.37 -3.84 -4.03
C PRO A 126 -12.87 -2.43 -3.67
N THR A 127 -13.29 -1.39 -4.41
CA THR A 127 -13.09 0.04 -4.12
C THR A 127 -13.96 0.62 -3.00
N THR A 128 -15.14 0.04 -2.71
CA THR A 128 -15.99 0.41 -1.55
C THR A 128 -15.45 -0.04 -0.20
N VAL A 129 -14.47 -0.96 -0.15
CA VAL A 129 -13.73 -1.28 1.10
C VAL A 129 -12.29 -0.79 1.05
N LEU A 130 -11.60 -0.86 -0.10
CA LEU A 130 -10.25 -0.31 -0.29
C LEU A 130 -10.09 0.25 -1.71
N SER A 131 -9.89 1.55 -1.84
CA SER A 131 -9.63 2.23 -3.12
C SER A 131 -8.23 1.93 -3.66
N THR A 132 -8.02 2.14 -4.97
CA THR A 132 -6.69 2.03 -5.59
C THR A 132 -5.67 2.88 -4.82
N GLY A 133 -4.51 2.30 -4.51
CA GLY A 133 -3.48 2.94 -3.70
C GLY A 133 -3.58 2.63 -2.20
N ASP A 134 -4.72 2.13 -1.71
CA ASP A 134 -4.85 1.71 -0.32
C ASP A 134 -3.96 0.50 -0.03
N MET A 135 -3.44 0.46 1.19
CA MET A 135 -2.55 -0.61 1.64
C MET A 135 -3.21 -1.48 2.70
N LYS A 136 -2.87 -2.77 2.70
CA LYS A 136 -3.23 -3.70 3.77
C LYS A 136 -2.08 -4.62 4.12
N VAL A 137 -2.10 -5.09 5.36
CA VAL A 137 -1.11 -6.03 5.89
C VAL A 137 -1.70 -7.44 5.87
N VAL A 138 -0.91 -8.42 5.44
CA VAL A 138 -1.35 -9.81 5.31
C VAL A 138 -0.28 -10.74 5.90
N TYR A 139 -0.72 -11.71 6.71
CA TYR A 139 0.14 -12.78 7.22
C TYR A 139 0.33 -13.87 6.16
N GLY A 140 1.20 -13.60 5.18
CA GLY A 140 1.50 -14.52 4.09
C GLY A 140 2.49 -13.91 3.10
N THR A 141 3.05 -14.71 2.19
CA THR A 141 4.11 -14.28 1.24
C THR A 141 3.75 -14.47 -0.24
N GLY A 142 2.60 -15.10 -0.50
CA GLY A 142 2.08 -15.38 -1.84
C GLY A 142 1.59 -14.15 -2.60
N THR A 143 1.01 -14.39 -3.78
CA THR A 143 0.31 -13.35 -4.54
C THR A 143 -1.12 -13.19 -4.03
N LEU A 144 -1.72 -12.03 -4.28
CA LEU A 144 -3.09 -11.73 -3.85
C LEU A 144 -3.86 -11.08 -5.00
N ALA A 145 -5.00 -11.66 -5.39
CA ALA A 145 -5.83 -11.12 -6.45
C ALA A 145 -6.31 -9.71 -6.11
N GLY A 146 -6.24 -8.79 -7.08
CA GLY A 146 -6.60 -7.37 -6.91
C GLY A 146 -5.57 -6.52 -6.16
N PHE A 147 -4.41 -7.09 -5.78
CA PHE A 147 -3.33 -6.40 -5.09
C PHE A 147 -1.96 -6.75 -5.70
N VAL A 148 -0.96 -5.95 -5.37
CA VAL A 148 0.47 -6.23 -5.60
C VAL A 148 1.26 -5.92 -4.33
N ARG A 149 2.45 -6.49 -4.16
CA ARG A 149 3.27 -6.22 -2.97
C ARG A 149 4.00 -4.88 -3.10
N ALA A 150 4.11 -4.14 -2.00
CA ALA A 150 4.95 -2.96 -1.89
C ALA A 150 6.41 -3.37 -1.62
N ASN A 151 7.07 -3.92 -2.66
CA ASN A 151 8.36 -4.59 -2.54
C ASN A 151 9.47 -4.00 -3.41
N GLY A 152 9.26 -2.81 -3.98
CA GLY A 152 10.23 -2.15 -4.85
C GLY A 152 10.34 -2.73 -6.26
N ARG A 153 9.59 -3.80 -6.59
CA ARG A 153 9.50 -4.32 -7.97
C ARG A 153 8.54 -3.48 -8.79
N THR A 154 8.49 -3.75 -10.09
CA THR A 154 7.75 -2.93 -11.05
C THR A 154 6.38 -3.47 -11.42
N ILE A 155 5.44 -2.57 -11.73
CA ILE A 155 4.15 -2.84 -12.36
C ILE A 155 4.03 -2.13 -13.71
N GLY A 156 3.18 -2.64 -14.60
CA GLY A 156 2.92 -2.06 -15.91
C GLY A 156 1.95 -2.90 -16.75
N SER A 157 1.75 -2.51 -18.00
CA SER A 157 0.84 -3.19 -18.94
C SER A 157 1.20 -4.67 -19.14
N ALA A 158 0.30 -5.44 -19.76
CA ALA A 158 0.50 -6.87 -20.04
C ALA A 158 1.78 -7.16 -20.86
N THR A 159 2.26 -6.21 -21.65
CA THR A 159 3.43 -6.31 -22.51
C THR A 159 4.66 -5.56 -21.98
N SER A 160 4.55 -4.92 -20.82
CA SER A 160 5.60 -4.05 -20.25
C SER A 160 6.82 -4.79 -19.69
N GLY A 161 6.73 -6.11 -19.47
CA GLY A 161 7.81 -6.87 -18.83
C GLY A 161 8.01 -6.55 -17.34
N ALA A 162 7.03 -5.91 -16.70
CA ALA A 162 7.07 -5.60 -15.28
C ALA A 162 7.28 -6.84 -14.38
N THR A 163 8.00 -6.66 -13.27
CA THR A 163 8.57 -7.77 -12.48
C THR A 163 7.72 -8.21 -11.29
N GLU A 164 6.87 -7.34 -10.74
CA GLU A 164 5.84 -7.76 -9.78
C GLU A 164 4.59 -8.22 -10.50
N ARG A 165 4.13 -7.42 -11.48
CA ARG A 165 2.93 -7.72 -12.27
C ARG A 165 2.90 -6.95 -13.58
N ALA A 166 2.97 -7.68 -14.69
CA ALA A 166 2.72 -7.18 -16.04
C ALA A 166 1.30 -7.57 -16.48
N ASN A 167 0.33 -6.66 -16.30
CA ASN A 167 -1.07 -6.93 -16.62
C ASN A 167 -1.87 -5.62 -16.80
N ALA A 168 -2.91 -5.65 -17.64
CA ALA A 168 -3.82 -4.52 -17.85
C ALA A 168 -4.52 -4.05 -16.57
N ASP A 169 -4.75 -4.95 -15.60
CA ASP A 169 -5.37 -4.60 -14.33
C ASP A 169 -4.52 -3.72 -13.40
N THR A 170 -3.26 -3.46 -13.77
CA THR A 170 -2.37 -2.56 -13.02
C THR A 170 -2.50 -1.10 -13.41
N GLN A 171 -3.30 -0.77 -14.44
CA GLN A 171 -3.40 0.59 -14.98
C GLN A 171 -3.79 1.63 -13.94
N ALA A 172 -4.80 1.32 -13.12
CA ALA A 172 -5.29 2.26 -12.11
C ALA A 172 -4.21 2.59 -11.09
N LEU A 173 -3.56 1.58 -10.49
CA LEU A 173 -2.45 1.79 -9.57
C LEU A 173 -1.23 2.46 -10.23
N PHE A 174 -0.89 2.10 -11.47
CA PHE A 174 0.22 2.73 -12.18
C PHE A 174 0.00 4.25 -12.29
N VAL A 175 -1.19 4.66 -12.73
CA VAL A 175 -1.54 6.08 -12.88
C VAL A 175 -1.57 6.77 -11.53
N TYR A 176 -2.11 6.11 -10.51
CA TYR A 176 -2.14 6.63 -9.13
C TYR A 176 -0.74 6.90 -8.58
N LEU A 177 0.17 5.92 -8.63
CA LEU A 177 1.54 6.07 -8.13
C LEU A 177 2.32 7.12 -8.93
N CYS A 178 2.14 7.14 -10.25
CA CYS A 178 2.74 8.12 -11.13
C CYS A 178 2.22 9.56 -10.90
N ALA A 179 1.01 9.74 -10.37
CA ALA A 179 0.52 11.08 -10.02
C ALA A 179 1.01 11.53 -8.63
N ASN A 180 1.01 10.62 -7.65
CA ASN A 180 1.17 10.98 -6.24
C ASN A 180 2.61 10.89 -5.72
N ASP A 181 3.45 10.01 -6.28
CA ASP A 181 4.84 9.87 -5.86
C ASP A 181 5.81 10.12 -7.02
N PRO A 182 6.41 11.33 -7.10
CA PRO A 182 7.40 11.66 -8.12
C PRO A 182 8.75 10.95 -7.92
N ASN A 183 9.02 10.40 -6.73
CA ASN A 183 10.30 9.77 -6.41
C ASN A 183 10.35 8.30 -6.84
N LEU A 184 9.20 7.67 -7.10
CA LEU A 184 9.16 6.31 -7.63
C LEU A 184 9.79 6.26 -9.02
N VAL A 185 10.76 5.36 -9.16
CA VAL A 185 11.49 5.12 -10.40
C VAL A 185 10.54 4.59 -11.46
N MET A 186 10.47 5.28 -12.60
CA MET A 186 9.77 4.83 -13.79
C MET A 186 10.79 4.60 -14.91
N THR A 187 10.63 3.50 -15.66
CA THR A 187 11.49 3.14 -16.77
C THR A 187 10.66 2.75 -17.99
N PRO A 188 10.86 3.41 -19.15
CA PRO A 188 11.54 4.69 -19.37
C PRO A 188 11.03 5.83 -18.49
N ALA A 189 11.75 6.96 -18.44
CA ALA A 189 11.41 8.10 -17.60
C ALA A 189 9.97 8.62 -17.87
N ARG A 190 9.36 9.19 -16.82
CA ARG A 190 7.99 9.72 -16.83
C ARG A 190 7.83 10.83 -17.87
N SER A 191 6.74 10.82 -18.64
CA SER A 191 6.48 11.85 -19.67
C SER A 191 5.68 13.05 -19.15
N GLY A 192 5.10 12.94 -17.95
CA GLY A 192 4.15 13.90 -17.40
C GLY A 192 2.69 13.53 -17.66
N ASN A 193 2.42 12.52 -18.52
CA ASN A 193 1.09 11.93 -18.66
C ASN A 193 1.14 10.43 -18.33
N CYS A 194 0.69 10.10 -17.12
CA CYS A 194 0.78 8.75 -16.57
C CYS A 194 -0.05 7.71 -17.35
N ALA A 195 -1.18 8.09 -17.94
CA ALA A 195 -1.99 7.19 -18.75
C ALA A 195 -1.28 6.83 -20.07
N ASN A 196 -0.64 7.82 -20.70
CA ASN A 196 0.17 7.59 -21.90
C ASN A 196 1.44 6.80 -21.57
N ASP A 197 2.05 7.03 -20.41
CA ASP A 197 3.18 6.24 -19.93
C ASP A 197 2.82 4.76 -19.76
N PHE A 198 1.63 4.45 -19.24
CA PHE A 198 1.13 3.09 -19.17
C PHE A 198 0.88 2.48 -20.56
N ALA A 199 0.20 3.22 -21.45
CA ALA A 199 -0.08 2.78 -22.82
C ALA A 199 1.19 2.58 -23.66
N ALA A 200 2.26 3.32 -23.34
CA ALA A 200 3.58 3.17 -23.93
C ALA A 200 4.39 1.99 -23.35
N ASN A 201 3.77 1.13 -22.52
CA ASN A 201 4.38 -0.04 -21.89
C ASN A 201 5.55 0.30 -20.95
N LYS A 202 5.56 1.51 -20.37
CA LYS A 202 6.53 1.84 -19.32
C LYS A 202 6.21 1.07 -18.05
N VAL A 203 7.21 0.91 -17.20
CA VAL A 203 7.08 0.27 -15.90
C VAL A 203 7.39 1.26 -14.79
N ILE A 204 6.65 1.19 -13.68
CA ILE A 204 6.91 2.00 -12.47
C ILE A 204 7.19 1.07 -11.29
N ALA A 205 8.15 1.44 -10.45
CA ALA A 205 8.42 0.75 -9.20
C ALA A 205 7.26 0.95 -8.21
N THR A 206 6.92 -0.10 -7.47
CA THR A 206 6.09 -0.01 -6.26
C THR A 206 6.92 0.57 -5.12
N PRO A 207 6.30 1.21 -4.10
CA PRO A 207 7.00 1.57 -2.88
C PRO A 207 7.74 0.36 -2.30
N ASP A 208 8.97 0.56 -1.80
CA ASP A 208 9.79 -0.52 -1.24
C ASP A 208 9.71 -0.53 0.30
N LEU A 209 8.77 -1.31 0.84
CA LEU A 209 8.53 -1.41 2.28
C LEU A 209 9.24 -2.60 2.93
N ARG A 210 10.18 -3.24 2.23
CA ARG A 210 10.93 -4.39 2.77
C ARG A 210 11.79 -3.93 3.96
N GLY A 211 11.51 -4.47 5.14
CA GLY A 211 12.23 -4.14 6.37
C GLY A 211 11.99 -2.71 6.88
N ARG A 212 10.95 -2.02 6.41
CA ARG A 212 10.63 -0.64 6.80
C ARG A 212 9.40 -0.58 7.70
N VAL A 213 9.43 0.34 8.66
CA VAL A 213 8.26 0.74 9.43
C VAL A 213 7.57 1.89 8.71
N ILE A 214 6.25 1.85 8.64
CA ILE A 214 5.44 2.95 8.08
C ILE A 214 5.22 4.00 9.16
N ALA A 215 5.45 5.27 8.80
CA ALA A 215 5.08 6.42 9.61
C ALA A 215 4.16 7.34 8.79
N GLY A 216 3.37 8.16 9.48
CA GLY A 216 2.64 9.25 8.83
C GLY A 216 3.60 10.31 8.30
N LEU A 217 3.17 11.04 7.27
CA LEU A 217 3.87 12.26 6.84
C LEU A 217 3.93 13.24 8.02
N ASP A 218 4.96 14.07 8.10
CA ASP A 218 5.11 14.96 9.26
C ASP A 218 4.09 16.11 9.26
N ASP A 219 3.49 16.42 8.12
CA ASP A 219 2.46 17.45 7.93
C ASP A 219 1.03 16.89 7.96
N MET A 220 0.74 15.74 7.34
CA MET A 220 -0.61 15.13 7.24
C MET A 220 -1.72 16.13 6.87
N GLY A 221 -1.43 17.09 5.98
CA GLY A 221 -2.38 18.14 5.59
C GLY A 221 -2.49 19.32 6.57
N ASN A 222 -1.61 19.40 7.57
CA ASN A 222 -1.41 20.54 8.47
C ASN A 222 0.04 21.05 8.35
N THR A 223 0.47 21.99 9.19
CA THR A 223 1.87 22.36 9.33
C THR A 223 2.67 21.20 9.91
N ALA A 224 3.89 20.98 9.40
CA ALA A 224 4.81 19.93 9.83
C ALA A 224 5.04 19.94 11.36
N ALA A 225 4.84 18.79 12.01
CA ALA A 225 4.91 18.64 13.47
C ALA A 225 6.35 18.56 14.02
N GLY A 226 7.36 18.34 13.18
CA GLY A 226 8.77 18.25 13.54
C GLY A 226 9.15 16.98 14.29
N ARG A 227 8.30 15.95 14.29
CA ARG A 227 8.53 14.69 15.02
C ARG A 227 9.52 13.80 14.28
N LEU A 228 9.45 13.80 12.94
CA LEU A 228 10.42 13.15 12.06
C LEU A 228 11.32 14.22 11.40
N SER A 229 12.09 14.92 12.22
CA SER A 229 12.92 16.04 11.76
C SER A 229 14.19 15.59 11.03
N SER A 230 14.67 16.44 10.12
CA SER A 230 15.88 16.23 9.30
C SER A 230 17.14 15.77 10.06
N PRO A 231 17.44 16.25 11.30
CA PRO A 231 18.62 15.76 12.02
C PRO A 231 18.56 14.27 12.42
N GLY A 232 17.37 13.72 12.63
CA GLY A 232 17.17 12.30 13.01
C GLY A 232 16.69 11.42 11.86
N PHE A 233 15.85 11.95 10.98
CA PHE A 233 15.33 11.25 9.81
C PHE A 233 16.22 11.43 8.58
N GLY A 234 17.08 12.45 8.53
CA GLY A 234 18.02 12.69 7.43
C GLY A 234 17.40 13.29 6.16
N ALA A 235 16.08 13.43 6.09
CA ALA A 235 15.34 13.99 4.94
C ALA A 235 14.09 14.75 5.40
N ALA A 236 13.40 15.41 4.46
CA ALA A 236 12.12 16.06 4.74
C ALA A 236 10.99 15.01 4.82
N ALA A 237 10.49 14.74 6.03
CA ALA A 237 9.43 13.76 6.27
C ALA A 237 8.02 14.19 5.81
N THR A 238 7.90 15.32 5.11
CA THR A 238 6.65 15.77 4.45
C THR A 238 6.51 15.26 3.02
N THR A 239 7.58 14.70 2.43
CA THR A 239 7.50 14.15 1.07
C THR A 239 7.10 12.67 1.11
N LEU A 240 6.12 12.29 0.28
CA LEU A 240 5.66 10.90 0.17
C LEU A 240 6.79 9.97 -0.30
N GLY A 241 6.80 8.77 0.25
CA GLY A 241 7.79 7.74 -0.09
C GLY A 241 9.20 8.04 0.43
N GLN A 242 9.40 9.15 1.15
CA GLN A 242 10.70 9.44 1.74
C GLN A 242 11.08 8.40 2.76
N VAL A 243 12.32 7.96 2.63
CA VAL A 243 12.99 7.09 3.58
C VAL A 243 14.08 7.91 4.25
N ASN A 244 14.50 7.48 5.43
CA ASN A 244 15.58 8.15 6.11
C ASN A 244 16.84 8.18 5.23
N SER A 245 17.48 9.36 5.13
CA SER A 245 18.58 9.55 4.18
C SER A 245 19.71 8.55 4.40
N GLY A 246 20.08 7.88 3.31
CA GLY A 246 21.48 7.67 2.99
C GLY A 246 22.11 6.34 3.39
N ASN A 247 21.44 5.47 4.15
CA ASN A 247 21.83 4.06 4.23
C ASN A 247 20.72 3.28 4.91
N ASN A 248 20.51 2.03 4.49
CA ASN A 248 19.73 1.03 5.24
C ASN A 248 20.37 0.68 6.61
N GLY A 249 21.08 1.61 7.25
CA GLY A 249 21.72 1.48 8.54
C GLY A 249 21.03 2.39 9.54
N GLN A 250 20.53 1.81 10.62
CA GLN A 250 20.24 2.51 11.88
C GLN A 250 21.53 3.07 12.47
N THR A 251 22.14 4.07 11.84
CA THR A 251 23.32 4.73 12.38
C THR A 251 22.89 5.92 13.20
N VAL A 252 23.01 5.82 14.52
CA VAL A 252 22.92 6.95 15.44
C VAL A 252 24.34 7.44 15.69
N THR A 253 24.66 8.66 15.24
CA THR A 253 25.93 9.29 15.60
C THR A 253 25.94 9.56 17.10
N LEU A 254 26.83 8.91 17.84
CA LEU A 254 26.99 9.13 19.27
C LEU A 254 27.64 10.51 19.50
N THR A 255 26.88 11.46 20.04
CA THR A 255 27.43 12.71 20.54
C THR A 255 28.03 12.49 21.94
N PRO A 256 28.95 13.33 22.41
CA PRO A 256 29.50 13.23 23.76
C PRO A 256 28.45 13.21 24.88
N SER A 257 27.25 13.76 24.64
CA SER A 257 26.13 13.75 25.59
C SER A 257 25.39 12.41 25.67
N LEU A 258 25.55 11.55 24.67
CA LEU A 258 24.93 10.21 24.59
C LEU A 258 25.87 9.12 25.11
N ILE A 259 27.12 9.46 25.42
CA ILE A 259 28.12 8.54 25.97
C ILE A 259 28.13 8.69 27.50
N PRO A 260 27.82 7.63 28.26
CA PRO A 260 27.91 7.68 29.73
C PRO A 260 29.30 8.08 30.20
N THR A 261 29.39 8.81 31.32
CA THR A 261 30.68 9.11 31.93
C THR A 261 31.33 7.83 32.46
N ILE A 262 32.46 7.43 31.87
CA ILE A 262 33.23 6.27 32.32
C ILE A 262 34.30 6.77 33.30
N THR A 263 34.28 6.25 34.53
CA THR A 263 35.36 6.46 35.51
C THR A 263 36.25 5.21 35.52
N SER A 264 37.55 5.38 35.30
CA SER A 264 38.54 4.30 35.37
C SER A 264 39.48 4.55 36.54
N VAL A 265 39.66 3.56 37.42
CA VAL A 265 40.62 3.62 38.52
C VAL A 265 41.95 3.04 38.05
N VAL A 266 43.02 3.84 38.11
CA VAL A 266 44.38 3.41 37.79
C VAL A 266 45.13 3.12 39.08
N SER A 267 45.51 1.86 39.29
CA SER A 267 46.36 1.46 40.44
C SER A 267 47.80 1.30 39.97
N VAL A 268 48.73 2.11 40.49
CA VAL A 268 50.16 1.99 40.19
C VAL A 268 50.84 1.32 41.39
N THR A 269 51.41 0.14 41.20
CA THR A 269 52.24 -0.54 42.21
C THR A 269 53.70 -0.44 41.77
N GLY A 270 54.56 0.12 42.62
CA GLY A 270 56.00 0.24 42.36
C GLY A 270 56.81 -0.05 43.61
N SER A 271 57.98 -0.66 43.43
CA SER A 271 58.96 -0.92 44.50
C SER A 271 60.18 -0.04 44.33
N ILE A 272 60.55 0.74 45.36
CA ILE A 272 61.82 1.48 45.40
C ILE A 272 62.84 0.58 46.11
N SER A 273 63.82 0.07 45.36
CA SER A 273 64.99 -0.62 45.93
C SER A 273 66.20 0.30 45.83
N GLY A 274 66.81 0.63 46.96
CA GLY A 274 68.08 1.35 47.03
C GLY A 274 69.05 0.63 47.95
N THR A 275 70.32 0.59 47.57
CA THR A 275 71.41 0.09 48.41
C THR A 275 72.05 1.27 49.14
N THR A 276 72.05 1.26 50.46
CA THR A 276 72.74 2.29 51.25
C THR A 276 74.24 2.00 51.29
N SER A 277 75.06 2.82 50.65
CA SER A 277 76.51 2.75 50.79
C SER A 277 76.95 3.70 51.92
N SER A 278 77.52 3.15 52.99
CA SER A 278 78.22 3.93 54.01
C SER A 278 79.54 4.45 53.42
N VAL A 279 79.68 5.76 53.28
CA VAL A 279 80.95 6.37 52.83
C VAL A 279 81.91 6.37 54.01
N PHE A 280 83.05 5.68 53.86
CA PHE A 280 84.21 5.90 54.72
C PHE A 280 84.89 7.19 54.24
N GLN A 281 84.59 8.32 54.88
CA GLN A 281 85.33 9.55 54.61
C GLN A 281 86.72 9.45 55.25
N ALA A 282 87.69 8.92 54.50
CA ALA A 282 89.09 9.11 54.84
C ALA A 282 89.45 10.56 54.47
N GLY A 283 89.39 11.46 55.45
CA GLY A 283 89.93 12.80 55.30
C GLY A 283 91.44 12.72 55.08
N GLY A 284 91.89 12.67 53.82
CA GLY A 284 93.23 13.06 53.36
C GLY A 284 94.47 12.45 54.03
N ALA A 285 94.35 11.45 54.91
CA ALA A 285 95.47 10.85 55.62
C ALA A 285 95.31 9.33 55.71
N PRO A 286 96.40 8.55 55.56
CA PRO A 286 96.36 7.09 55.64
C PRO A 286 95.91 6.65 57.04
N LEU A 287 95.00 5.67 57.07
CA LEU A 287 94.37 5.15 58.28
C LEU A 287 95.41 4.49 59.20
N ALA A 288 95.68 5.11 60.35
CA ALA A 288 96.26 4.41 61.50
C ALA A 288 95.14 3.64 62.22
N SER A 289 95.29 2.32 62.29
CA SER A 289 94.41 1.42 63.02
C SER A 289 94.50 1.69 64.52
N GLY A 290 93.56 2.48 65.06
CA GLY A 290 93.38 2.71 66.48
C GLY A 290 91.91 2.49 66.90
N PRO A 291 91.63 2.01 68.12
CA PRO A 291 90.32 1.54 68.57
C PRO A 291 89.36 2.69 68.90
N GLY A 292 89.05 3.52 67.90
CA GLY A 292 88.23 4.73 68.06
C GLY A 292 87.74 5.33 66.75
N THR A 293 87.71 4.57 65.65
CA THR A 293 87.15 5.04 64.38
C THR A 293 85.63 5.25 64.53
N GLY A 294 85.22 6.51 64.66
CA GLY A 294 83.81 6.91 64.70
C GLY A 294 83.14 6.65 63.36
N VAL A 295 82.24 5.68 63.33
CA VAL A 295 81.36 5.44 62.17
C VAL A 295 80.32 6.55 62.14
N VAL A 296 80.44 7.48 61.20
CA VAL A 296 79.40 8.47 60.96
C VAL A 296 78.27 7.78 60.21
N ASN A 297 77.29 7.25 60.95
CA ASN A 297 76.12 6.62 60.35
C ASN A 297 75.14 7.71 59.90
N ALA A 298 75.44 8.38 58.78
CA ALA A 298 74.52 9.35 58.19
C ALA A 298 73.32 8.60 57.58
N PRO A 299 72.07 8.94 57.91
CA PRO A 299 70.91 8.33 57.28
C PRO A 299 70.92 8.64 55.77
N ALA A 300 71.14 7.63 54.94
CA ALA A 300 71.03 7.76 53.50
C ALA A 300 69.54 7.74 53.11
N SER A 301 68.99 8.88 52.71
CA SER A 301 67.65 8.95 52.14
C SER A 301 67.69 8.49 50.68
N VAL A 302 67.02 7.39 50.36
CA VAL A 302 66.77 6.98 48.97
C VAL A 302 65.51 7.70 48.50
N SER A 303 65.70 8.81 47.77
CA SER A 303 64.62 9.52 47.09
C SER A 303 64.63 9.15 45.61
N GLY A 304 63.54 8.56 45.13
CA GLY A 304 63.34 8.27 43.71
C GLY A 304 61.98 8.80 43.25
N THR A 305 61.94 9.47 42.11
CA THR A 305 60.68 9.81 41.43
C THR A 305 60.30 8.67 40.50
N PHE A 306 59.11 8.10 40.67
CA PHE A 306 58.56 7.18 39.66
C PHE A 306 58.25 7.96 38.38
N ALA A 307 59.12 7.85 37.37
CA ALA A 307 58.92 8.43 36.05
C ALA A 307 58.32 7.40 35.07
N GLY A 308 57.21 6.77 35.46
CA GLY A 308 56.47 5.84 34.60
C GLY A 308 55.16 6.47 34.14
N GLY A 309 54.99 6.67 32.85
CA GLY A 309 53.69 7.06 32.29
C GLY A 309 52.67 5.96 32.54
N GLY A 310 51.64 6.24 33.34
CA GLY A 310 50.51 5.32 33.52
C GLY A 310 49.63 5.35 32.27
N SER A 311 49.61 4.27 31.50
CA SER A 311 48.62 4.11 30.42
C SER A 311 47.33 3.56 31.03
N ALA A 312 46.26 4.35 30.98
CA ALA A 312 44.91 3.90 31.28
C ALA A 312 44.19 3.59 29.96
N THR A 313 44.25 2.34 29.51
CA THR A 313 43.36 1.86 28.45
C THR A 313 42.00 1.59 29.08
N SER A 314 41.08 2.55 28.97
CA SER A 314 39.66 2.25 29.13
C SER A 314 39.25 1.41 27.93
N ASN A 315 39.37 0.07 28.04
CA ASN A 315 38.57 -0.79 27.20
C ASN A 315 37.12 -0.38 27.48
N ASN A 316 36.43 0.20 26.51
CA ASN A 316 35.00 0.48 26.58
C ASN A 316 34.26 -0.84 26.81
N THR A 317 34.25 -1.27 28.07
CA THR A 317 33.59 -2.48 28.57
C THR A 317 32.37 -2.07 29.41
N GLY A 318 32.01 -0.78 29.36
CA GLY A 318 30.83 -0.18 30.01
C GLY A 318 29.51 -0.51 29.32
N GLY A 319 29.41 -1.68 28.72
CA GLY A 319 28.16 -2.32 28.32
C GLY A 319 28.45 -3.81 28.39
N SER A 320 27.55 -4.60 28.98
CA SER A 320 27.61 -6.04 28.72
C SER A 320 27.75 -6.21 27.21
N SER A 321 28.62 -7.11 26.75
CA SER A 321 28.86 -7.38 25.31
C SER A 321 27.62 -7.91 24.56
N THR A 322 26.44 -7.72 25.13
CA THR A 322 25.13 -8.02 24.60
C THR A 322 24.66 -6.82 23.81
N THR A 323 24.44 -7.02 22.50
CA THR A 323 23.74 -6.07 21.65
C THR A 323 22.46 -5.58 22.35
N ILE A 324 22.33 -4.27 22.54
CA ILE A 324 21.08 -3.68 23.02
C ILE A 324 20.13 -3.61 21.82
N PRO A 325 18.93 -4.22 21.87
CA PRO A 325 17.94 -4.03 20.83
C PRO A 325 17.55 -2.55 20.78
N ASN A 326 17.87 -1.89 19.67
CA ASN A 326 17.49 -0.50 19.40
C ASN A 326 16.18 -0.39 18.59
N VAL A 327 15.55 -1.54 18.32
CA VAL A 327 14.25 -1.65 17.66
C VAL A 327 13.26 -2.25 18.64
N GLN A 328 12.06 -1.67 18.68
CA GLN A 328 10.95 -2.26 19.42
C GLN A 328 10.67 -3.69 18.96
N PRO A 329 10.20 -4.61 19.82
CA PRO A 329 9.76 -5.94 19.41
C PRO A 329 8.76 -5.84 18.23
N THR A 330 9.15 -6.35 17.06
CA THR A 330 8.39 -6.15 15.80
C THR A 330 8.21 -7.49 15.08
N MET A 331 6.98 -7.78 14.65
CA MET A 331 6.66 -8.91 13.78
C MET A 331 6.56 -8.43 12.33
N VAL A 332 7.16 -9.17 11.40
CA VAL A 332 7.13 -8.82 9.97
C VAL A 332 6.00 -9.53 9.24
N MET A 333 5.34 -8.80 8.34
CA MET A 333 4.21 -9.26 7.53
C MET A 333 4.32 -8.65 6.12
N SER A 334 3.61 -9.21 5.15
CA SER A 334 3.61 -8.63 3.79
C SER A 334 2.65 -7.46 3.70
N ILE A 335 3.11 -6.38 3.07
CA ILE A 335 2.28 -5.20 2.78
C ILE A 335 1.89 -5.24 1.30
N PHE A 336 0.60 -5.17 1.06
CA PHE A 336 0.00 -5.17 -0.26
C PHE A 336 -0.65 -3.82 -0.55
N ILE A 337 -0.58 -3.38 -1.79
CA ILE A 337 -1.23 -2.17 -2.30
C ILE A 337 -2.29 -2.56 -3.33
N LYS A 338 -3.46 -1.92 -3.24
CA LYS A 338 -4.63 -2.21 -4.06
C LYS A 338 -4.41 -1.72 -5.50
N LEU A 339 -4.66 -2.61 -6.47
CA LEU A 339 -4.73 -2.29 -7.89
C LEU A 339 -5.92 -1.38 -8.22
#